data_AF-A0A939D5P5-F1
#
_entry.id   AF-A0A939D5P5-F1
#
_cell.length_a   1.000
_cell.length_b   1.000
_cell.length_c   1.000
_cell.angle_alpha   90.00
_cell.angle_beta   90.00
_cell.angle_gamma   90.00
#
_symmetry.space_group_name_H-M   'P 1'
#
loop_
_entity.id
_entity.type
_entity.pdbx_description
1 polymer ?
#
loop_
_entity_poly.entity_id
_entity_poly.type
_entity_poly.pdbx_seq_one_letter_code
_entity_poly.pdbx_strand_id
1 'polypeptide(L)'
;MKNIYETLEMMKPRPQMFLGQRSLTALSGFIGGYFFAMEENGILIEEENPPFSQLNDWVARYYKWYESTAGWKNIILREVGDEAKACDVFFELLELFKQRFPVLKYRVFLNPNHKSTGAIYRRISIDGIYKDLDPPKEIRIVQYTTDSGFYRFDVSQAGEISEIGYFETEKLAMEEVNREFEVSLDEWENLNNI
;
A
#
# COMPACT_ATOMS: atom_id res chain seq x y z
N MET A 1 18.94 8.39 -5.92
CA MET A 1 19.38 7.75 -4.65
C MET A 1 18.80 6.34 -4.68
N LYS A 2 19.42 5.32 -4.08
CA LYS A 2 18.85 3.96 -4.16
C LYS A 2 17.56 3.89 -3.33
N ASN A 3 16.42 3.60 -3.97
CA ASN A 3 15.18 3.31 -3.26
C ASN A 3 15.31 1.99 -2.47
N ILE A 4 14.27 1.62 -1.69
CA ILE A 4 14.37 0.41 -0.86
C ILE A 4 14.56 -0.84 -1.71
N TYR A 5 13.94 -0.92 -2.89
CA TYR A 5 14.09 -2.08 -3.78
C TYR A 5 15.52 -2.26 -4.27
N GLU A 6 16.16 -1.20 -4.75
CA GLU A 6 17.56 -1.29 -5.18
C GLU A 6 18.51 -1.69 -4.03
N THR A 7 18.19 -1.26 -2.81
CA THR A 7 18.92 -1.66 -1.61
C THR A 7 18.71 -3.14 -1.31
N LEU A 8 17.47 -3.63 -1.34
CA LEU A 8 17.14 -5.03 -1.11
C LEU A 8 17.70 -5.96 -2.20
N GLU A 9 17.68 -5.56 -3.47
CA GLU A 9 18.30 -6.30 -4.58
C GLU A 9 19.80 -6.49 -4.39
N MET A 10 20.49 -5.45 -3.93
CA MET A 10 21.92 -5.51 -3.63
C MET A 10 22.21 -6.44 -2.43
N MET A 11 21.31 -6.50 -1.45
CA MET A 11 21.46 -7.35 -0.26
C MET A 11 21.17 -8.82 -0.56
N LYS A 12 20.17 -9.10 -1.42
CA LYS A 12 19.62 -10.43 -1.69
C LYS A 12 20.65 -11.55 -1.94
N PRO A 13 21.75 -11.33 -2.70
CA PRO A 13 22.74 -12.40 -2.91
C PRO A 13 23.54 -12.77 -1.65
N ARG A 14 23.70 -11.85 -0.70
CA ARG A 14 24.56 -12.00 0.49
C ARG A 14 23.99 -11.26 1.71
N PRO A 15 22.77 -11.56 2.19
CA PRO A 15 22.10 -10.78 3.23
C PRO A 15 22.90 -10.72 4.54
N GLN A 16 23.59 -11.81 4.90
CA GLN A 16 24.45 -11.88 6.09
C GLN A 16 25.60 -10.85 6.12
N MET A 17 26.05 -10.33 4.97
CA MET A 17 27.09 -9.29 4.92
C MET A 17 26.58 -7.95 5.46
N PHE A 18 25.28 -7.70 5.33
CA PHE A 18 24.62 -6.47 5.76
C PHE A 18 23.97 -6.62 7.15
N LEU A 19 23.45 -7.82 7.43
CA LEU A 19 22.67 -8.11 8.62
C LEU A 19 23.48 -8.78 9.75
N GLY A 20 24.72 -9.18 9.48
CA GLY A 20 25.56 -9.98 10.38
C GLY A 20 25.19 -11.47 10.46
N GLN A 21 23.94 -11.80 10.13
CA GLN A 21 23.41 -13.16 10.06
C GLN A 21 22.25 -13.23 9.06
N ARG A 22 21.91 -14.44 8.59
CA ARG A 22 20.71 -14.63 7.77
C ARG A 22 19.50 -14.72 8.71
N SER A 23 18.80 -13.61 8.91
CA SER A 23 17.64 -13.50 9.81
C SER A 23 16.62 -12.52 9.25
N LEU A 24 15.36 -12.96 9.24
CA LEU A 24 14.23 -12.11 8.86
C LEU A 24 14.03 -10.97 9.88
N THR A 25 14.25 -11.24 11.17
CA THR A 25 14.20 -10.22 12.20
C THR A 25 15.27 -9.14 12.00
N ALA A 26 16.51 -9.53 11.69
CA ALA A 26 17.56 -8.56 11.36
C ALA A 26 17.23 -7.75 10.11
N LEU A 27 16.67 -8.39 9.07
CA LEU A 27 16.25 -7.73 7.84
C LEU A 27 15.14 -6.70 8.09
N SER A 28 14.11 -7.08 8.86
CA SER A 28 13.02 -6.18 9.24
C SER A 28 13.54 -4.95 10.01
N GLY A 29 14.48 -5.15 10.94
CA GLY A 29 15.14 -4.05 11.65
C GLY A 29 15.93 -3.12 10.72
N PHE A 30 16.67 -3.70 9.76
CA PHE A 30 17.40 -2.92 8.74
C PHE A 30 16.44 -2.05 7.90
N ILE A 31 15.34 -2.63 7.41
CA ILE A 31 14.34 -1.90 6.61
C ILE A 31 13.70 -0.77 7.43
N GLY A 32 13.34 -1.04 8.69
CA GLY A 32 12.83 0.00 9.59
C GLY A 32 13.83 1.13 9.82
N GLY A 33 15.11 0.80 10.01
CA GLY A 33 16.20 1.77 10.13
C GLY A 33 16.43 2.59 8.87
N TYR A 34 16.27 1.99 7.67
CA TYR A 34 16.31 2.70 6.40
C TYR A 34 15.23 3.79 6.34
N PHE A 35 13.97 3.43 6.59
CA PHE A 35 12.86 4.40 6.55
C PHE A 35 13.00 5.48 7.62
N PHE A 36 13.38 5.11 8.84
CA PHE A 36 13.67 6.07 9.92
C PHE A 36 14.75 7.07 9.50
N ALA A 37 15.84 6.61 8.90
CA ALA A 37 16.91 7.49 8.44
C ALA A 37 16.45 8.43 7.30
N MET A 38 15.57 7.96 6.40
CA MET A 38 15.02 8.81 5.34
C MET A 38 14.14 9.92 5.93
N GLU A 39 13.23 9.55 6.86
CA GLU A 39 12.32 10.48 7.53
C GLU A 39 13.07 11.55 8.33
N GLU A 40 13.99 11.15 9.21
CA GLU A 40 14.76 12.07 10.07
C GLU A 40 15.63 13.05 9.28
N ASN A 41 16.04 12.69 8.06
CA ASN A 41 16.85 13.54 7.20
C ASN A 41 16.02 14.29 6.14
N GLY A 42 14.68 14.19 6.18
CA GLY A 42 13.79 14.84 5.20
C GLY A 42 14.04 14.37 3.77
N ILE A 43 14.53 13.14 3.58
CA ILE A 43 14.82 12.58 2.26
C ILE A 43 13.52 12.03 1.69
N LEU A 44 13.06 12.65 0.62
CA LEU A 44 11.93 12.15 -0.15
C LEU A 44 12.29 10.82 -0.81
N ILE A 45 11.54 9.78 -0.48
CA ILE A 45 11.63 8.48 -1.14
C ILE A 45 10.80 8.58 -2.42
N GLU A 46 11.41 8.25 -3.56
CA GLU A 46 10.70 8.20 -4.84
C GLU A 46 9.56 7.17 -4.77
N GLU A 47 8.43 7.48 -5.42
CA GLU A 47 7.31 6.55 -5.47
C GLU A 47 7.72 5.23 -6.13
N GLU A 48 7.66 4.17 -5.34
CA GLU A 48 7.88 2.81 -5.76
C GLU A 48 6.61 2.25 -6.41
N ASN A 49 6.76 1.44 -7.45
CA ASN A 49 5.63 0.76 -8.07
C ASN A 49 5.86 -0.77 -8.06
N PRO A 50 5.10 -1.53 -7.24
CA PRO A 50 4.13 -1.05 -6.24
C PRO A 50 4.79 -0.34 -5.04
N PRO A 51 4.06 0.47 -4.25
CA PRO A 51 4.60 1.10 -3.04
C PRO A 51 5.03 0.05 -2.00
N PHE A 52 6.23 0.16 -1.43
CA PHE A 52 6.69 -0.80 -0.42
C PHE A 52 5.79 -0.84 0.83
N SER A 53 5.12 0.27 1.15
CA SER A 53 4.14 0.35 2.25
C SER A 53 3.01 -0.67 2.12
N GLN A 54 2.63 -1.07 0.91
CA GLN A 54 1.60 -2.09 0.67
C GLN A 54 2.07 -3.53 0.95
N LEU A 55 3.38 -3.76 1.10
CA LEU A 55 3.94 -5.11 1.23
C LEU A 55 3.33 -5.83 2.43
N ASN A 56 3.12 -5.12 3.55
CA ASN A 56 2.56 -5.71 4.76
C ASN A 56 1.21 -6.39 4.51
N ASP A 57 0.27 -5.63 4.00
CA ASP A 57 -1.10 -6.11 3.80
C ASP A 57 -1.16 -7.11 2.64
N TRP A 58 -0.28 -6.95 1.65
CA TRP A 58 -0.16 -7.92 0.57
C TRP A 58 0.33 -9.28 1.08
N VAL A 59 1.35 -9.32 1.93
CA VAL A 59 1.83 -10.57 2.57
C VAL A 59 0.73 -11.21 3.43
N ALA A 60 -0.02 -10.40 4.18
CA ALA A 60 -1.15 -10.91 4.95
C ALA A 60 -2.19 -11.59 4.05
N ARG A 61 -2.55 -10.95 2.93
CA ARG A 61 -3.47 -11.55 1.94
C ARG A 61 -2.90 -12.80 1.28
N TYR A 62 -1.61 -12.79 0.92
CA TYR A 62 -0.93 -13.94 0.31
C TYR A 62 -1.06 -15.20 1.16
N TYR A 63 -0.84 -15.06 2.48
CA TYR A 63 -0.99 -16.17 3.44
C TYR A 63 -2.41 -16.33 4.02
N LYS A 64 -3.37 -15.50 3.61
CA LYS A 64 -4.76 -15.49 4.13
C LYS A 64 -4.85 -15.23 5.64
N TRP A 65 -3.98 -14.35 6.14
CA TRP A 65 -4.04 -13.84 7.50
C TRP A 65 -5.06 -12.72 7.60
N TYR A 66 -6.03 -12.88 8.51
CA TYR A 66 -7.05 -11.87 8.78
C TYR A 66 -6.51 -10.69 9.60
N GLU A 67 -5.44 -10.92 10.38
CA GLU A 67 -4.80 -9.90 11.22
C GLU A 67 -3.61 -9.25 10.50
N SER A 68 -3.85 -8.17 9.77
CA SER A 68 -2.77 -7.41 9.10
C SER A 68 -1.81 -6.72 10.08
N THR A 69 -2.23 -6.54 11.34
CA THR A 69 -1.45 -5.90 12.41
C THR A 69 -0.29 -6.76 12.91
N ALA A 70 -0.26 -8.05 12.55
CA ALA A 70 0.85 -8.93 12.91
C ALA A 70 2.20 -8.45 12.32
N GLY A 71 2.18 -7.77 11.17
CA GLY A 71 3.38 -7.37 10.47
C GLY A 71 3.94 -8.51 9.61
N TRP A 72 4.30 -8.23 8.34
CA TRP A 72 4.82 -9.22 7.39
C TRP A 72 5.92 -10.11 7.97
N LYS A 73 6.82 -9.55 8.80
CA LYS A 73 7.90 -10.30 9.46
C LYS A 73 7.35 -11.44 10.31
N ASN A 74 6.38 -11.15 11.17
CA ASN A 74 5.81 -12.15 12.07
C ASN A 74 4.96 -13.16 11.30
N ILE A 75 4.26 -12.72 10.25
CA ILE A 75 3.48 -13.60 9.36
C ILE A 75 4.42 -14.64 8.75
N ILE A 76 5.48 -14.20 8.05
CA ILE A 76 6.43 -15.11 7.40
C ILE A 76 7.13 -16.01 8.43
N LEU A 77 7.54 -15.49 9.59
CA LEU A 77 8.16 -16.32 10.64
C LEU A 77 7.23 -17.42 11.15
N ARG A 78 5.93 -17.15 11.31
CA ARG A 78 4.97 -18.18 11.75
C ARG A 78 4.72 -19.23 10.68
N GLU A 79 4.69 -18.84 9.41
CA GLU A 79 4.50 -19.75 8.28
C GLU A 79 5.72 -20.65 8.03
N VAL A 80 6.93 -20.11 8.23
CA VAL A 80 8.19 -20.80 7.89
C VAL A 80 8.84 -21.48 9.09
N GLY A 81 8.74 -20.90 10.29
CA GLY A 81 9.28 -21.44 11.54
C GLY A 81 10.81 -21.35 11.72
N ASP A 82 11.53 -20.74 10.77
CA ASP A 82 12.99 -20.61 10.80
C ASP A 82 13.45 -19.24 10.28
N GLU A 83 14.29 -18.54 11.03
CA GLU A 83 14.75 -17.17 10.72
C GLU A 83 15.52 -17.06 9.40
N ALA A 84 16.37 -18.04 9.09
CA ALA A 84 17.22 -17.98 7.90
C ALA A 84 16.40 -18.27 6.64
N LYS A 85 15.55 -19.31 6.69
CA LYS A 85 14.61 -19.62 5.61
C LYS A 85 13.58 -18.52 5.42
N ALA A 86 13.07 -17.93 6.50
CA ALA A 86 12.12 -16.83 6.42
C ALA A 86 12.74 -15.58 5.76
N CYS A 87 14.04 -15.34 5.97
CA CYS A 87 14.80 -14.32 5.24
C CYS A 87 14.78 -14.57 3.72
N ASP A 88 14.95 -15.82 3.30
CA ASP A 88 14.92 -16.19 1.88
C ASP A 88 13.51 -16.06 1.29
N VAL A 89 12.50 -16.55 2.02
CA VAL A 89 11.09 -16.44 1.65
C VAL A 89 10.66 -14.97 1.51
N PHE A 90 11.16 -14.06 2.33
CA PHE A 90 10.91 -12.63 2.14
C PHE A 90 11.35 -12.14 0.76
N PHE A 91 12.55 -12.51 0.31
CA PHE A 91 13.02 -12.09 -1.01
C PHE A 91 12.21 -12.73 -2.14
N GLU A 92 11.70 -13.96 -1.97
CA GLU A 92 10.78 -14.58 -2.93
C GLU A 92 9.45 -13.84 -3.00
N LEU A 93 8.84 -13.54 -1.84
CA LEU A 93 7.61 -12.77 -1.74
C LEU A 93 7.77 -11.36 -2.32
N LEU A 94 8.92 -10.72 -2.10
CA LEU A 94 9.23 -9.41 -2.67
C LEU A 94 9.24 -9.44 -4.20
N GLU A 95 9.78 -10.49 -4.83
CA GLU A 95 9.72 -10.62 -6.29
C GLU A 95 8.30 -10.80 -6.80
N LEU A 96 7.48 -11.61 -6.13
CA LEU A 96 6.08 -11.78 -6.49
C LEU A 96 5.31 -10.47 -6.34
N PHE A 97 5.54 -9.75 -5.25
CA PHE A 97 4.95 -8.45 -4.97
C PHE A 97 5.28 -7.43 -6.06
N LYS A 98 6.54 -7.40 -6.52
CA LYS A 98 7.03 -6.47 -7.55
C LYS A 98 6.49 -6.75 -8.97
N GLN A 99 5.93 -7.94 -9.23
CA GLN A 99 5.35 -8.27 -10.54
C GLN A 99 3.97 -7.64 -10.77
N ARG A 100 3.44 -6.96 -9.75
CA ARG A 100 2.12 -6.31 -9.77
C ARG A 100 2.18 -4.97 -10.49
N PHE A 101 1.28 -4.76 -11.43
CA PHE A 101 1.09 -3.46 -12.08
C PHE A 101 -0.31 -2.94 -11.81
N PRO A 102 -0.47 -1.64 -11.47
CA PRO A 102 -1.77 -1.05 -11.22
C PRO A 102 -2.54 -0.87 -12.54
N VAL A 103 -3.77 -1.36 -12.59
CA VAL A 103 -4.70 -1.15 -13.70
C VAL A 103 -5.85 -0.30 -13.19
N LEU A 104 -6.04 0.89 -13.75
CA LEU A 104 -7.19 1.74 -13.44
C LEU A 104 -8.45 1.10 -14.03
N LYS A 105 -9.38 0.71 -13.16
CA LYS A 105 -10.63 0.03 -13.55
C LYS A 105 -11.79 1.01 -13.63
N TYR A 106 -11.87 1.90 -12.64
CA TYR A 106 -12.93 2.89 -12.55
C TYR A 106 -12.39 4.23 -12.06
N ARG A 107 -13.01 5.32 -12.49
CA ARG A 107 -12.80 6.63 -11.87
C ARG A 107 -14.09 7.45 -11.82
N VAL A 108 -14.15 8.37 -10.87
CA VAL A 108 -15.22 9.35 -10.76
C VAL A 108 -14.65 10.68 -10.28
N PHE A 109 -15.18 11.78 -10.79
CA PHE A 109 -14.83 13.14 -10.37
C PHE A 109 -15.87 13.66 -9.38
N LEU A 110 -15.41 14.19 -8.25
CA LEU A 110 -16.33 14.80 -7.30
C LEU A 110 -16.67 16.23 -7.73
N ASN A 111 -17.96 16.57 -7.60
CA ASN A 111 -18.49 17.91 -7.85
C ASN A 111 -19.11 18.46 -6.55
N PRO A 112 -19.48 19.76 -6.49
CA PRO A 112 -20.02 20.37 -5.26
C PRO A 112 -21.29 19.73 -4.68
N ASN A 113 -21.99 18.86 -5.42
CA ASN A 113 -23.14 18.12 -4.91
C ASN A 113 -22.72 16.87 -4.11
N HIS A 114 -21.51 16.34 -4.33
CA HIS A 114 -20.96 15.23 -3.56
C HIS A 114 -20.41 15.75 -2.24
N LYS A 115 -21.17 15.55 -1.15
CA LYS A 115 -20.75 15.96 0.19
C LYS A 115 -20.21 14.76 0.95
N SER A 116 -19.12 14.95 1.68
CA SER A 116 -18.66 13.93 2.62
C SER A 116 -19.75 13.74 3.68
N THR A 117 -20.16 12.49 3.86
CA THR A 117 -21.09 12.09 4.93
C THR A 117 -20.37 11.93 6.27
N GLY A 118 -19.04 11.96 6.28
CA GLY A 118 -18.20 11.70 7.45
C GLY A 118 -18.18 10.23 7.87
N ALA A 119 -18.65 9.31 7.00
CA ALA A 119 -18.59 7.87 7.25
C ALA A 119 -17.14 7.37 7.35
N ILE A 120 -16.22 8.01 6.61
CA ILE A 120 -14.78 7.82 6.71
C ILE A 120 -14.18 9.06 7.37
N TYR A 121 -13.54 8.86 8.52
CA TYR A 121 -12.84 9.93 9.21
C TYR A 121 -11.54 10.28 8.47
N ARG A 122 -11.46 11.51 7.94
CA ARG A 122 -10.31 12.01 7.17
C ARG A 122 -9.66 13.18 7.87
N ARG A 123 -8.67 12.91 8.70
CA ARG A 123 -7.83 13.94 9.30
C ARG A 123 -6.37 13.67 9.04
N ILE A 124 -5.63 14.74 8.80
CA ILE A 124 -4.18 14.74 8.86
C ILE A 124 -3.74 15.50 10.10
N SER A 125 -2.65 15.04 10.72
CA SER A 125 -1.95 15.79 11.76
C SER A 125 -0.79 16.52 11.11
N ILE A 126 -0.82 17.84 11.12
CA ILE A 126 0.31 18.69 10.74
C ILE A 126 0.77 19.38 12.03
N ASP A 127 1.99 19.08 12.48
CA ASP A 127 2.57 19.65 13.70
C ASP A 127 1.68 19.49 14.95
N GLY A 128 0.95 18.38 15.05
CA GLY A 128 0.01 18.10 16.15
C GLY A 128 -1.35 18.79 16.02
N ILE A 129 -1.58 19.54 14.93
CA ILE A 129 -2.88 20.13 14.59
C ILE A 129 -3.61 19.21 13.63
N TYR A 130 -4.80 18.77 14.04
CA TYR A 130 -5.68 17.99 13.18
C TYR A 130 -6.43 18.91 12.23
N LYS A 131 -6.30 18.66 10.92
CA LYS A 131 -7.06 19.34 9.89
C LYS A 131 -7.93 18.32 9.14
N ASP A 132 -9.20 18.66 8.96
CA ASP A 132 -10.07 17.88 8.08
C ASP A 132 -9.59 18.05 6.63
N LEU A 133 -9.53 16.94 5.91
CA LEU A 133 -9.15 16.96 4.49
C LEU A 133 -10.34 17.40 3.64
N ASP A 134 -10.06 18.26 2.65
CA ASP A 134 -11.04 18.55 1.60
C ASP A 134 -11.41 17.26 0.86
N PRO A 135 -12.65 17.14 0.34
CA PRO A 135 -13.01 16.05 -0.54
C PRO A 135 -12.03 15.94 -1.74
N PRO A 136 -11.68 14.71 -2.15
CA PRO A 136 -10.81 14.50 -3.29
C PRO A 136 -11.48 15.02 -4.55
N LYS A 137 -10.67 15.44 -5.52
CA LYS A 137 -11.14 15.84 -6.84
C LYS A 137 -11.57 14.63 -7.67
N GLU A 138 -10.81 13.55 -7.57
CA GLU A 138 -11.03 12.31 -8.31
C GLU A 138 -10.85 11.13 -7.38
N ILE A 139 -11.67 10.09 -7.56
CA ILE A 139 -11.51 8.81 -6.90
C ILE A 139 -11.29 7.76 -7.97
N ARG A 140 -10.30 6.90 -7.75
CA ARG A 140 -9.89 5.84 -8.66
C ARG A 140 -10.02 4.49 -7.96
N ILE A 141 -10.64 3.54 -8.64
CA ILE A 141 -10.60 2.13 -8.26
C ILE A 141 -9.61 1.44 -9.17
N VAL A 142 -8.56 0.89 -8.57
CA VAL A 142 -7.42 0.25 -9.22
C VAL A 142 -7.40 -1.22 -8.85
N GLN A 143 -7.07 -2.09 -9.79
CA GLN A 143 -6.75 -3.49 -9.52
C GLN A 143 -5.32 -3.75 -9.94
N TYR A 144 -4.53 -4.37 -9.06
CA TYR A 144 -3.20 -4.84 -9.45
C TYR A 144 -3.33 -6.15 -10.23
N THR A 145 -2.52 -6.31 -11.28
CA THR A 145 -2.61 -7.43 -12.25
C THR A 145 -2.65 -8.84 -11.65
N THR A 146 -1.98 -9.08 -10.52
CA THR A 146 -1.97 -10.40 -9.86
C THR A 146 -2.83 -10.47 -8.60
N ASP A 147 -3.53 -9.40 -8.26
CA ASP A 147 -4.32 -9.32 -7.04
C ASP A 147 -5.79 -9.61 -7.34
N SER A 148 -6.45 -10.32 -6.44
CA SER A 148 -7.87 -10.64 -6.56
C SER A 148 -8.78 -9.45 -6.25
N GLY A 149 -8.32 -8.51 -5.42
CA GLY A 149 -9.12 -7.38 -4.95
C GLY A 149 -8.78 -6.04 -5.62
N PHE A 150 -9.40 -5.00 -5.09
CA PHE A 150 -9.41 -3.65 -5.62
C PHE A 150 -8.91 -2.66 -4.58
N TYR A 151 -8.30 -1.59 -5.05
CA TYR A 151 -7.70 -0.55 -4.24
C TYR A 151 -8.35 0.78 -4.59
N ARG A 152 -8.72 1.54 -3.56
CA ARG A 152 -9.20 2.91 -3.75
C ARG A 152 -8.04 3.87 -3.61
N PHE A 153 -7.91 4.76 -4.59
CA PHE A 153 -7.01 5.90 -4.53
C PHE A 153 -7.82 7.18 -4.64
N ASP A 154 -7.54 8.13 -3.76
CA ASP A 154 -8.10 9.47 -3.81
C ASP A 154 -7.05 10.42 -4.38
N VAL A 155 -7.48 11.30 -5.29
CA VAL A 155 -6.66 12.37 -5.86
C VAL A 155 -7.11 13.70 -5.26
N SER A 156 -6.22 14.39 -4.56
CA SER A 156 -6.51 15.67 -3.93
C SER A 156 -6.76 16.77 -4.95
N GLN A 157 -7.24 17.93 -4.50
CA GLN A 157 -7.39 19.11 -5.36
C GLN A 157 -6.04 19.57 -5.95
N ALA A 158 -4.94 19.33 -5.24
CA ALA A 158 -3.58 19.62 -5.68
C ALA A 158 -2.99 18.53 -6.62
N GLY A 159 -3.71 17.41 -6.82
CA GLY A 159 -3.27 16.29 -7.65
C GLY A 159 -2.46 15.23 -6.92
N GLU A 160 -2.34 15.31 -5.59
CA GLU A 160 -1.68 14.30 -4.77
C GLU A 160 -2.51 13.02 -4.72
N ILE A 161 -1.88 11.86 -4.88
CA ILE A 161 -2.55 10.57 -4.89
C ILE A 161 -2.36 9.90 -3.54
N SER A 162 -3.42 9.37 -2.96
CA SER A 162 -3.37 8.64 -1.68
C SER A 162 -4.16 7.36 -1.77
N GLU A 163 -3.54 6.24 -1.40
CA GLU A 163 -4.26 4.99 -1.19
C GLU A 163 -5.14 5.10 0.06
N ILE A 164 -6.42 4.79 -0.09
CA ILE A 164 -7.40 4.84 1.00
C ILE A 164 -7.66 3.45 1.59
N GLY A 165 -7.59 2.40 0.76
CA GLY A 165 -7.75 1.04 1.25
C GLY A 165 -7.98 0.00 0.18
N TYR A 166 -8.02 -1.25 0.64
CA TYR A 166 -8.25 -2.46 -0.13
C TYR A 166 -9.67 -3.00 0.07
N PHE A 167 -10.25 -3.55 -0.99
CA PHE A 167 -11.59 -4.11 -1.04
C PHE A 167 -11.55 -5.45 -1.78
N GLU A 168 -12.30 -6.45 -1.28
CA GLU A 168 -12.33 -7.78 -1.90
C GLU A 168 -13.00 -7.79 -3.28
N THR A 169 -13.92 -6.86 -3.53
CA THR A 169 -14.67 -6.76 -4.79
C THR A 169 -14.79 -5.31 -5.24
N GLU A 170 -14.97 -5.10 -6.55
CA GLU A 170 -15.22 -3.77 -7.13
C GLU A 170 -16.47 -3.14 -6.53
N LYS A 171 -17.52 -3.95 -6.30
CA LYS A 171 -18.78 -3.49 -5.74
C LYS A 171 -18.59 -2.90 -4.35
N LEU A 172 -17.85 -3.58 -3.47
CA LEU A 172 -17.56 -3.08 -2.13
C LEU A 172 -16.76 -1.77 -2.19
N ALA A 173 -15.80 -1.66 -3.10
CA ALA A 173 -15.03 -0.44 -3.28
C ALA A 173 -15.91 0.74 -3.72
N MET A 174 -16.83 0.51 -4.65
CA MET A 174 -17.76 1.54 -5.14
C MET A 174 -18.83 1.89 -4.08
N GLU A 175 -19.35 0.92 -3.35
CA GLU A 175 -20.31 1.12 -2.25
C GLU A 175 -19.70 1.96 -1.12
N GLU A 176 -18.41 1.77 -0.81
CA GLU A 176 -17.70 2.59 0.16
C GLU A 176 -17.68 4.07 -0.27
N VAL A 177 -17.43 4.32 -1.55
CA VAL A 177 -17.43 5.68 -2.12
C VAL A 177 -18.84 6.26 -2.13
N ASN A 178 -19.85 5.48 -2.50
CA ASN A 178 -21.24 5.91 -2.42
C ASN A 178 -21.66 6.27 -1.00
N ARG A 179 -21.31 5.45 0.00
CA ARG A 179 -21.62 5.73 1.41
C ARG A 179 -21.00 7.03 1.90
N GLU A 180 -19.79 7.31 1.43
CA GLU A 180 -19.00 8.45 1.88
C GLU A 180 -19.32 9.75 1.13
N PHE A 181 -19.69 9.68 -0.15
CA PHE A 181 -19.85 10.86 -1.02
C PHE A 181 -21.17 10.94 -1.79
N GLU A 182 -22.06 9.97 -1.59
CA GLU A 182 -23.36 9.85 -2.26
C GLU A 182 -23.24 9.72 -3.79
N VAL A 183 -22.09 9.24 -4.28
CA VAL A 183 -21.81 9.01 -5.71
C VAL A 183 -22.59 7.81 -6.23
N SER A 184 -23.42 8.00 -7.25
CA SER A 184 -24.19 6.92 -7.87
C SER A 184 -23.34 6.06 -8.81
N LEU A 185 -23.74 4.81 -9.03
CA LEU A 185 -22.99 3.85 -9.87
C LEU A 185 -22.88 4.29 -11.34
N ASP A 186 -23.86 5.04 -11.86
CA ASP A 186 -23.88 5.54 -13.24
C ASP A 186 -22.94 6.74 -13.47
N GLU A 187 -22.43 7.36 -12.41
CA GLU A 187 -21.46 8.47 -12.49
C GLU A 187 -20.02 7.98 -12.72
N TRP A 188 -19.78 6.68 -12.56
CA TRP A 188 -18.46 6.09 -12.74
C TRP A 188 -18.11 5.90 -14.22
N GLU A 189 -16.92 6.33 -14.58
CA GLU A 189 -16.31 5.95 -15.85
C GLU A 189 -15.69 4.56 -15.72
N ASN A 190 -16.17 3.61 -16.53
CA ASN A 190 -15.65 2.24 -16.60
C ASN A 190 -14.55 2.14 -17.66
N LEU A 191 -13.34 1.79 -17.23
CA LEU A 191 -12.13 1.74 -18.06
C LEU A 191 -11.68 0.29 -18.35
N ASN A 192 -12.51 -0.71 -18.05
CA ASN A 192 -12.21 -2.12 -18.31
C ASN A 192 -12.10 -2.49 -19.80
N ASN A 193 -12.50 -1.59 -20.69
CA ASN A 193 -12.58 -1.82 -22.14
C ASN A 193 -11.46 -1.14 -22.96
N ILE A 194 -10.38 -0.67 -22.31
CA ILE A 194 -9.21 -0.06 -22.97
C ILE A 194 -8.01 -0.99 -22.88
#